data_AF-A0A1Q9TZB7-F1
#
_entry.id   AF-A0A1Q9TZB7-F1
#
_cell.length_a   1.000
_cell.length_b   1.000
_cell.length_c   1.000
_cell.angle_alpha   90.00
_cell.angle_beta   90.00
_cell.angle_gamma   90.00
#
_symmetry.space_group_name_H-M   'P 1'
#
loop_
_entity.id
_entity.type
_entity.pdbx_description
1 polymer ?
#
loop_
_entity_poly.entity_id
_entity_poly.type
_entity_poly.pdbx_seq_one_letter_code
_entity_poly.pdbx_strand_id
1 'polypeptide(L)'
;MHAQLVAKLDTTDTIRAAFANHPRHLYIPDMVWPDITGLPLLRTADPDRWACVVYTDGAVTTQANDGGSGPRNEPSSSSSAPQLMADMISAANIEPGMRVLEIGTGSGWNAAILSSLVGPTGHVTTVEIDADMAAHARVRLAGTGVRVVTGTMPSDADVFDAVIATCAVSRVPPEWIARIELGSLIVTPWAADSNWQRTPVAALRKTGPSCVSGPFVSDAMFMHDRTQRVPDGDFPGLGRRPETTGVMPFTSGDLVERGLITRLMLMLPGVRVGVGVRPFNGAIGRIVYLGADDSSWAYLWPDGSITSGGRLSLVDRLRNAYQWLSEAGWPELDAFCLEADPPNKVHRVEVGSLGVWEHTC
;
A
#
# COMPACT_ATOMS: atom_id res chain seq x y z
N MET A 1 -24.89 6.21 -9.79
CA MET A 1 -23.68 5.40 -9.51
C MET A 1 -22.76 6.10 -8.50
N HIS A 2 -22.20 7.29 -8.75
CA HIS A 2 -21.33 7.98 -7.77
C HIS A 2 -21.97 8.14 -6.38
N ALA A 3 -23.20 8.65 -6.32
CA ALA A 3 -23.89 8.83 -5.04
C ALA A 3 -24.08 7.50 -4.27
N GLN A 4 -24.27 6.38 -4.99
CA GLN A 4 -24.37 5.05 -4.38
C GLN A 4 -23.01 4.59 -3.84
N LEU A 5 -21.92 4.83 -4.58
CA LEU A 5 -20.56 4.57 -4.11
C LEU A 5 -20.26 5.34 -2.81
N VAL A 6 -20.58 6.63 -2.78
CA VAL A 6 -20.35 7.49 -1.60
C VAL A 6 -21.24 7.09 -0.42
N ALA A 7 -22.48 6.66 -0.66
CA ALA A 7 -23.38 6.21 0.39
C ALA A 7 -22.89 4.94 1.13
N LYS A 8 -22.07 4.11 0.47
CA LYS A 8 -21.51 2.90 1.07
C LYS A 8 -20.29 3.13 1.97
N LEU A 9 -19.64 4.31 1.88
CA LEU A 9 -18.41 4.56 2.64
C LEU A 9 -18.68 4.43 4.14
N ASP A 10 -17.84 3.74 4.88
CA ASP A 10 -17.88 3.78 6.34
C ASP A 10 -16.92 4.87 6.81
N THR A 11 -17.44 6.07 7.05
CA THR A 11 -16.66 7.26 7.37
C THR A 11 -17.55 8.37 7.92
N THR A 12 -16.92 9.44 8.43
CA THR A 12 -17.61 10.61 8.96
C THR A 12 -18.40 11.36 7.89
N ASP A 13 -19.43 12.10 8.27
CA ASP A 13 -20.23 12.89 7.34
C ASP A 13 -19.39 13.94 6.60
N THR A 14 -18.39 14.52 7.27
CA THR A 14 -17.45 15.49 6.67
C THR A 14 -16.65 14.85 5.53
N ILE A 15 -16.04 13.68 5.76
CA ILE A 15 -15.28 12.98 4.73
C ILE A 15 -16.22 12.52 3.61
N ARG A 16 -17.37 11.94 3.95
CA ARG A 16 -18.37 11.52 2.97
C ARG A 16 -18.84 12.67 2.08
N ALA A 17 -19.05 13.86 2.64
CA ALA A 17 -19.43 15.05 1.89
C ALA A 17 -18.31 15.50 0.93
N ALA A 18 -17.04 15.42 1.35
CA ALA A 18 -15.91 15.71 0.46
C ALA A 18 -15.87 14.73 -0.73
N PHE A 19 -16.11 13.44 -0.53
CA PHE A 19 -16.26 12.47 -1.63
C PHE A 19 -17.48 12.77 -2.53
N ALA A 20 -18.60 13.23 -1.96
CA ALA A 20 -19.80 13.60 -2.72
C ALA A 20 -19.54 14.79 -3.66
N ASN A 21 -18.74 15.76 -3.23
CA ASN A 21 -18.39 16.96 -4.00
C ASN A 21 -17.48 16.67 -5.22
N HIS A 22 -16.81 15.52 -5.23
CA HIS A 22 -15.85 15.14 -6.27
C HIS A 22 -16.26 13.84 -6.96
N PRO A 23 -17.14 13.90 -7.98
CA PRO A 23 -17.53 12.72 -8.74
C PRO A 23 -16.34 11.98 -9.34
N ARG A 24 -16.15 10.71 -8.97
CA ARG A 24 -14.94 9.92 -9.27
C ARG A 24 -14.60 9.90 -10.76
N HIS A 25 -15.61 9.75 -11.62
CA HIS A 25 -15.47 9.66 -13.07
C HIS A 25 -14.83 10.89 -13.73
N LEU A 26 -14.87 12.07 -13.09
CA LEU A 26 -14.22 13.29 -13.61
C LEU A 26 -12.68 13.21 -13.51
N TYR A 27 -12.18 12.37 -12.61
CA TYR A 27 -10.75 12.20 -12.35
C TYR A 27 -10.16 10.97 -13.05
N ILE A 28 -10.99 10.05 -13.54
CA ILE A 28 -10.53 8.84 -14.25
C ILE A 28 -10.35 9.14 -15.75
N PRO A 29 -9.21 8.77 -16.37
CA PRO A 29 -9.02 8.83 -17.82
C PRO A 29 -10.01 7.98 -18.60
N ASP A 30 -10.15 8.25 -19.91
CA ASP A 30 -11.00 7.43 -20.78
C ASP A 30 -10.47 6.00 -20.91
N MET A 31 -9.15 5.80 -20.87
CA MET A 31 -8.52 4.48 -20.92
C MET A 31 -8.23 3.96 -19.51
N VAL A 32 -8.71 2.76 -19.20
CA VAL A 32 -8.45 2.06 -17.93
C VAL A 32 -8.08 0.60 -18.18
N TRP A 33 -7.51 -0.07 -17.18
CA TRP A 33 -7.12 -1.48 -17.26
C TRP A 33 -7.91 -2.32 -16.24
N PRO A 34 -8.99 -2.99 -16.66
CA PRO A 34 -9.78 -3.82 -15.74
C PRO A 34 -9.10 -5.13 -15.34
N ASP A 35 -8.14 -5.61 -16.14
CA ASP A 35 -7.45 -6.88 -15.94
C ASP A 35 -5.96 -6.81 -16.33
N ILE A 36 -5.12 -7.57 -15.62
CA ILE A 36 -3.67 -7.61 -15.82
C ILE A 36 -3.24 -8.33 -17.11
N THR A 37 -4.09 -9.19 -17.68
CA THR A 37 -3.86 -9.91 -18.94
C THR A 37 -4.78 -9.47 -20.08
N GLY A 38 -5.81 -8.69 -19.78
CA GLY A 38 -6.80 -8.21 -20.73
C GLY A 38 -6.34 -7.03 -21.57
N LEU A 39 -7.19 -6.61 -22.51
CA LEU A 39 -6.99 -5.38 -23.25
C LEU A 39 -7.42 -4.16 -22.41
N PRO A 40 -6.81 -2.99 -22.62
CA PRO A 40 -7.31 -1.75 -22.03
C PRO A 40 -8.74 -1.46 -22.49
N LEU A 41 -9.53 -0.86 -21.61
CA LEU A 41 -10.91 -0.46 -21.84
C LEU A 41 -10.98 1.04 -22.09
N LEU A 42 -11.44 1.43 -23.28
CA LEU A 42 -11.71 2.82 -23.65
C LEU A 42 -13.17 3.18 -23.40
N ARG A 43 -13.42 4.30 -22.70
CA ARG A 43 -14.76 4.83 -22.43
C ARG A 43 -15.60 5.00 -23.69
N THR A 44 -14.99 5.45 -24.79
CA THR A 44 -15.70 5.66 -26.07
C THR A 44 -16.10 4.36 -26.78
N ALA A 45 -15.41 3.26 -26.51
CA ALA A 45 -15.72 1.96 -27.10
C ALA A 45 -16.85 1.24 -26.36
N ASP A 46 -16.89 1.36 -25.03
CA ASP A 46 -17.90 0.73 -24.17
C ASP A 46 -18.13 1.56 -22.89
N PRO A 47 -18.99 2.60 -22.97
CA PRO A 47 -19.19 3.55 -21.87
C PRO A 47 -19.85 2.92 -20.66
N ASP A 48 -20.75 1.95 -20.86
CA ASP A 48 -21.46 1.26 -19.78
C ASP A 48 -20.51 0.38 -18.98
N ARG A 49 -19.68 -0.43 -19.67
CA ARG A 49 -18.65 -1.24 -18.99
C ARG A 49 -17.60 -0.36 -18.31
N TRP A 50 -17.21 0.75 -18.94
CA TRP A 50 -16.28 1.70 -18.33
C TRP A 50 -16.86 2.27 -17.03
N ALA A 51 -18.14 2.66 -17.03
CA ALA A 51 -18.82 3.14 -15.83
C ALA A 51 -18.89 2.06 -14.74
N CYS A 52 -19.21 0.81 -15.10
CA CYS A 52 -19.19 -0.31 -14.15
C CYS A 52 -17.84 -0.45 -13.44
N VAL A 53 -16.72 -0.34 -14.17
CA VAL A 53 -15.36 -0.40 -13.60
C VAL A 53 -15.11 0.78 -12.66
N VAL A 54 -15.46 1.99 -13.09
CA VAL A 54 -15.15 3.23 -12.36
C VAL A 54 -15.90 3.38 -11.04
N TYR A 55 -17.13 2.86 -10.98
CA TYR A 55 -17.94 2.94 -9.77
C TYR A 55 -17.89 1.68 -8.90
N THR A 56 -16.92 0.79 -9.13
CA THR A 56 -16.64 -0.30 -8.18
C THR A 56 -16.09 0.24 -6.86
N ASP A 57 -16.23 -0.55 -5.80
CA ASP A 57 -15.68 -0.24 -4.48
C ASP A 57 -14.14 -0.47 -4.44
N GLY A 58 -13.56 -1.00 -5.51
CA GLY A 58 -12.13 -1.28 -5.66
C GLY A 58 -11.33 -0.16 -6.31
N ALA A 59 -10.02 -0.37 -6.43
CA ALA A 59 -9.13 0.50 -7.18
C ALA A 59 -9.36 0.35 -8.69
N VAL A 60 -9.12 1.43 -9.43
CA VAL A 60 -9.20 1.45 -10.90
C VAL A 60 -7.83 1.76 -11.45
N THR A 61 -7.22 0.81 -12.18
CA THR A 61 -5.92 1.03 -12.82
C THR A 61 -6.05 2.05 -13.95
N THR A 62 -5.31 3.15 -13.81
CA THR A 62 -5.33 4.31 -14.72
C THR A 62 -4.06 4.43 -15.56
N GLN A 63 -3.02 3.67 -15.23
CA GLN A 63 -1.82 3.51 -16.04
C GLN A 63 -1.23 2.11 -15.76
N ALA A 64 -0.71 1.47 -16.80
CA ALA A 64 0.07 0.25 -16.69
C ALA A 64 1.47 0.45 -17.28
N ASN A 65 2.44 -0.33 -16.81
CA ASN A 65 3.80 -0.43 -17.33
C ASN A 65 4.53 0.92 -17.42
N ASP A 66 4.28 1.84 -16.48
CA ASP A 66 4.78 3.22 -16.47
C ASP A 66 4.46 3.99 -17.76
N GLY A 67 3.31 3.70 -18.37
CA GLY A 67 2.87 4.27 -19.65
C GLY A 67 3.37 3.53 -20.88
N GLY A 68 4.19 2.49 -20.70
CA GLY A 68 4.70 1.63 -21.76
C GLY A 68 3.78 0.45 -22.11
N SER A 69 4.36 -0.53 -22.79
CA SER A 69 3.70 -1.79 -23.18
C SER A 69 4.43 -2.98 -22.56
N GLY A 70 3.69 -4.05 -22.28
CA GLY A 70 4.28 -5.29 -21.78
C GLY A 70 3.41 -6.50 -22.11
N PRO A 71 3.91 -7.71 -21.85
CA PRO A 71 3.13 -8.95 -22.01
C PRO A 71 1.97 -9.05 -21.00
N ARG A 72 2.02 -8.22 -19.95
CA ARG A 72 0.97 -8.00 -18.95
C ARG A 72 0.84 -6.50 -18.70
N ASN A 73 -0.29 -6.10 -18.13
CA ASN A 73 -0.57 -4.73 -17.71
C ASN A 73 -0.22 -4.56 -16.23
N GLU A 74 1.07 -4.39 -15.91
CA GLU A 74 1.51 -4.20 -14.53
C GLU A 74 1.07 -2.80 -14.07
N PRO A 75 0.18 -2.68 -13.05
CA PRO A 75 -0.32 -1.37 -12.64
C PRO A 75 0.83 -0.45 -12.21
N SER A 76 0.88 0.73 -12.80
CA SER A 76 1.84 1.80 -12.44
C SER A 76 1.16 3.05 -11.90
N SER A 77 -0.17 3.16 -12.08
CA SER A 77 -1.02 4.10 -11.38
C SER A 77 -2.46 3.59 -11.27
N SER A 78 -3.16 4.00 -10.23
CA SER A 78 -4.57 3.72 -10.01
C SER A 78 -5.27 4.87 -9.30
N SER A 79 -6.57 5.02 -9.54
CA SER A 79 -7.46 5.64 -8.56
C SER A 79 -7.75 4.62 -7.48
N SER A 80 -7.17 4.83 -6.30
CA SER A 80 -7.29 3.94 -5.14
C SER A 80 -8.74 3.64 -4.76
N ALA A 81 -8.93 2.52 -4.04
CA ALA A 81 -10.23 2.12 -3.54
C ALA A 81 -10.83 3.23 -2.63
N PRO A 82 -12.11 3.62 -2.83
CA PRO A 82 -12.70 4.74 -2.10
C PRO A 82 -12.69 4.58 -0.59
N GLN A 83 -12.99 3.38 -0.08
CA GLN A 83 -12.97 3.13 1.37
C GLN A 83 -11.56 3.30 1.95
N LEU A 84 -10.55 2.70 1.31
CA LEU A 84 -9.16 2.84 1.74
C LEU A 84 -8.69 4.31 1.78
N MET A 85 -9.11 5.13 0.81
CA MET A 85 -8.84 6.57 0.84
C MET A 85 -9.55 7.27 1.98
N ALA A 86 -10.82 6.94 2.26
CA ALA A 86 -11.53 7.49 3.41
C ALA A 86 -10.85 7.11 4.74
N ASP A 87 -10.38 5.87 4.87
CA ASP A 87 -9.65 5.39 6.05
C ASP A 87 -8.31 6.15 6.21
N MET A 88 -7.54 6.32 5.14
CA MET A 88 -6.27 7.05 5.16
C MET A 88 -6.45 8.54 5.49
N ILE A 89 -7.48 9.19 4.93
CA ILE A 89 -7.84 10.57 5.26
C ILE A 89 -8.22 10.68 6.74
N SER A 90 -8.99 9.72 7.25
CA SER A 90 -9.38 9.68 8.66
C SER A 90 -8.17 9.51 9.58
N ALA A 91 -7.26 8.61 9.22
CA ALA A 91 -6.00 8.38 9.95
C ALA A 91 -5.06 9.59 9.92
N ALA A 92 -5.12 10.43 8.88
CA ALA A 92 -4.32 11.65 8.76
C ALA A 92 -4.88 12.81 9.60
N ASN A 93 -6.09 12.68 10.15
CA ASN A 93 -6.78 13.71 10.92
C ASN A 93 -6.79 15.08 10.22
N ILE A 94 -7.23 15.09 8.95
CA ILE A 94 -7.26 16.31 8.14
C ILE A 94 -8.35 17.25 8.66
N GLU A 95 -7.96 18.48 8.98
CA GLU A 95 -8.85 19.52 9.50
C GLU A 95 -8.84 20.78 8.62
N PRO A 96 -9.90 21.61 8.68
CA PRO A 96 -9.92 22.90 8.01
C PRO A 96 -8.73 23.78 8.40
N GLY A 97 -8.11 24.44 7.41
CA GLY A 97 -6.94 25.29 7.59
C GLY A 97 -5.59 24.59 7.47
N MET A 98 -5.55 23.25 7.42
CA MET A 98 -4.28 22.52 7.30
C MET A 98 -3.62 22.70 5.93
N ARG A 99 -2.29 22.68 5.93
CA ARG A 99 -1.42 22.53 4.76
C ARG A 99 -1.07 21.04 4.63
N VAL A 100 -1.56 20.40 3.58
CA VAL A 100 -1.39 18.96 3.38
C VAL A 100 -0.49 18.70 2.19
N LEU A 101 0.48 17.81 2.38
CA LEU A 101 1.30 17.26 1.30
C LEU A 101 0.77 15.87 0.92
N GLU A 102 0.38 15.70 -0.34
CA GLU A 102 0.09 14.39 -0.91
C GLU A 102 1.26 13.90 -1.77
N ILE A 103 1.67 12.65 -1.58
CA ILE A 103 2.66 11.96 -2.43
C ILE A 103 1.95 10.98 -3.37
N GLY A 104 2.17 11.14 -4.68
CA GLY A 104 1.54 10.36 -5.72
C GLY A 104 0.20 10.93 -6.17
N THR A 105 0.18 12.04 -6.90
CA THR A 105 -1.07 12.67 -7.37
C THR A 105 -1.95 11.71 -8.16
N GLY A 106 -1.36 10.91 -9.06
CA GLY A 106 -2.08 9.94 -9.87
C GLY A 106 -3.20 10.58 -10.70
N SER A 107 -4.44 10.17 -10.41
CA SER A 107 -5.66 10.72 -11.02
C SER A 107 -6.01 12.15 -10.57
N GLY A 108 -5.48 12.58 -9.41
CA GLY A 108 -5.85 13.83 -8.73
C GLY A 108 -7.10 13.76 -7.86
N TRP A 109 -7.80 12.61 -7.81
CA TRP A 109 -9.08 12.51 -7.09
C TRP A 109 -8.94 12.73 -5.58
N ASN A 110 -7.93 12.11 -4.96
CA ASN A 110 -7.69 12.26 -3.52
C ASN A 110 -7.24 13.68 -3.17
N ALA A 111 -6.36 14.29 -3.98
CA ALA A 111 -6.00 15.71 -3.86
C ALA A 111 -7.23 16.65 -3.84
N ALA A 112 -8.21 16.41 -4.72
CA ALA A 112 -9.44 17.19 -4.76
C ALA A 112 -10.28 17.01 -3.48
N ILE A 113 -10.41 15.77 -3.00
CA ILE A 113 -11.11 15.47 -1.74
C ILE A 113 -10.43 16.18 -0.56
N LEU A 114 -9.09 16.10 -0.47
CA LEU A 114 -8.31 16.82 0.54
C LEU A 114 -8.55 18.33 0.48
N SER A 115 -8.65 18.91 -0.73
CA SER A 115 -8.89 20.36 -0.88
C SER A 115 -10.23 20.80 -0.29
N SER A 116 -11.27 19.96 -0.38
CA SER A 116 -12.55 20.23 0.26
C SER A 116 -12.49 20.13 1.78
N LEU A 117 -11.63 19.26 2.32
CA LEU A 117 -11.49 19.06 3.77
C LEU A 117 -10.71 20.18 4.44
N VAL A 118 -9.58 20.58 3.85
CA VAL A 118 -8.78 21.70 4.38
C VAL A 118 -9.48 23.05 4.17
N GLY A 119 -10.41 23.13 3.22
CA GLY A 119 -11.23 24.31 2.99
C GLY A 119 -10.45 25.54 2.52
N PRO A 120 -11.08 26.73 2.52
CA PRO A 120 -10.54 27.93 1.87
C PRO A 120 -9.31 28.54 2.57
N THR A 121 -9.07 28.20 3.84
CA THR A 121 -7.93 28.68 4.63
C THR A 121 -6.77 27.70 4.66
N GLY A 122 -6.97 26.48 4.16
CA GLY A 122 -5.93 25.47 4.03
C GLY A 122 -5.38 25.40 2.60
N HIS A 123 -4.42 24.51 2.39
CA HIS A 123 -3.84 24.30 1.08
C HIS A 123 -3.39 22.85 0.88
N VAL A 124 -3.56 22.32 -0.33
CA VAL A 124 -3.07 20.99 -0.69
C VAL A 124 -2.01 21.15 -1.76
N THR A 125 -0.81 20.63 -1.46
CA THR A 125 0.23 20.39 -2.45
C THR A 125 0.31 18.90 -2.72
N THR A 126 0.27 18.51 -3.99
CA THR A 126 0.38 17.11 -4.41
C THR A 126 1.56 16.96 -5.37
N VAL A 127 2.33 15.89 -5.20
CA VAL A 127 3.50 15.60 -6.03
C VAL A 127 3.31 14.34 -6.88
N GLU A 128 3.70 14.43 -8.14
CA GLU A 128 3.65 13.33 -9.11
C GLU A 128 4.97 13.24 -9.87
N ILE A 129 5.59 12.08 -9.86
CA ILE A 129 6.89 11.85 -10.49
C ILE A 129 6.77 11.71 -12.01
N ASP A 130 5.62 11.24 -12.49
CA ASP A 130 5.32 11.09 -13.91
C ASP A 130 4.84 12.42 -14.52
N ALA A 131 5.65 13.00 -15.41
CA ALA A 131 5.37 14.34 -15.95
C ALA A 131 4.06 14.41 -16.74
N ASP A 132 3.72 13.36 -17.49
CA ASP A 132 2.50 13.32 -18.30
C ASP A 132 1.27 13.16 -17.40
N MET A 133 1.36 12.33 -16.36
CA MET A 133 0.28 12.23 -15.39
C MET A 133 0.09 13.52 -14.60
N ALA A 134 1.18 14.18 -14.19
CA ALA A 134 1.11 15.47 -13.51
C ALA A 134 0.42 16.54 -14.39
N ALA A 135 0.70 16.55 -15.70
CA ALA A 135 0.03 17.43 -16.64
C ALA A 135 -1.49 17.14 -16.72
N HIS A 136 -1.89 15.87 -16.81
CA HIS A 136 -3.30 15.49 -16.80
C HIS A 136 -4.00 15.82 -15.46
N ALA A 137 -3.32 15.62 -14.34
CA ALA A 137 -3.85 15.94 -13.02
C ALA A 137 -4.10 17.45 -12.88
N ARG A 138 -3.20 18.31 -13.38
CA ARG A 138 -3.41 19.78 -13.40
C ARG A 138 -4.69 20.18 -14.13
N VAL A 139 -5.01 19.52 -15.24
CA VAL A 139 -6.24 19.77 -15.98
C VAL A 139 -7.46 19.37 -15.16
N ARG A 140 -7.45 18.19 -14.53
CA ARG A 140 -8.56 17.68 -13.71
C ARG A 140 -8.76 18.46 -12.42
N LEU A 141 -7.68 19.01 -11.87
CA LEU A 141 -7.66 19.81 -10.65
C LEU A 141 -7.84 21.31 -10.91
N ALA A 142 -8.07 21.73 -12.15
CA ALA A 142 -8.32 23.12 -12.45
C ALA A 142 -9.54 23.64 -11.65
N GLY A 143 -9.32 24.70 -10.87
CA GLY A 143 -10.38 25.31 -10.05
C GLY A 143 -10.54 24.73 -8.64
N THR A 144 -9.82 23.67 -8.26
CA THR A 144 -9.87 23.14 -6.88
C THR A 144 -8.93 23.88 -5.92
N GLY A 145 -7.99 24.67 -6.44
CA GLY A 145 -6.96 25.35 -5.64
C GLY A 145 -5.78 24.44 -5.23
N VAL A 146 -5.79 23.17 -5.66
CA VAL A 146 -4.68 22.22 -5.43
C VAL A 146 -3.45 22.62 -6.25
N ARG A 147 -2.28 22.62 -5.60
CA ARG A 147 -0.98 22.82 -6.26
C ARG A 147 -0.39 21.48 -6.68
N VAL A 148 -0.23 21.26 -7.99
CA VAL A 148 0.38 20.04 -8.54
C VAL A 148 1.85 20.27 -8.91
N VAL A 149 2.75 19.56 -8.24
CA VAL A 149 4.20 19.58 -8.49
C VAL A 149 4.61 18.33 -9.25
N THR A 150 5.45 18.48 -10.27
CA THR A 150 6.08 17.34 -10.93
C THR A 150 7.42 17.04 -10.26
N GLY A 151 7.62 15.84 -9.75
CA GLY A 151 8.81 15.41 -9.03
C GLY A 151 8.49 14.62 -7.76
N THR A 152 9.46 14.52 -6.85
CA THR A 152 9.32 13.79 -5.57
C THR A 152 8.90 14.69 -4.42
N MET A 153 9.21 15.99 -4.49
CA MET A 153 8.90 17.00 -3.48
C MET A 153 8.78 18.40 -4.11
N PRO A 154 8.06 19.34 -3.48
CA PRO A 154 8.12 20.75 -3.85
C PRO A 154 9.51 21.33 -3.63
N SER A 155 9.94 22.27 -4.49
CA SER A 155 11.28 22.88 -4.42
C SER A 155 11.43 23.94 -3.31
N ASP A 156 10.33 24.50 -2.85
CA ASP A 156 10.31 25.41 -1.70
C ASP A 156 10.46 24.65 -0.37
N ALA A 157 10.63 25.41 0.70
CA ALA A 157 10.78 24.91 2.07
C ALA A 157 9.44 24.92 2.83
N ASP A 158 8.32 24.71 2.13
CA ASP A 158 7.00 24.68 2.76
C ASP A 158 6.95 23.60 3.85
N VAL A 159 6.37 23.99 4.99
CA VAL A 159 6.07 23.08 6.10
C VAL A 159 4.61 22.67 6.01
N PHE A 160 4.32 21.41 6.26
CA PHE A 160 3.00 20.80 6.17
C PHE A 160 2.54 20.35 7.57
N ASP A 161 1.23 20.37 7.75
CA ASP A 161 0.59 19.95 9.00
C ASP A 161 0.32 18.43 8.98
N ALA A 162 0.19 17.84 7.78
CA ALA A 162 0.10 16.39 7.54
C ALA A 162 0.68 15.99 6.17
N VAL A 163 1.18 14.75 6.09
CA VAL A 163 1.60 14.11 4.83
C VAL A 163 0.76 12.85 4.61
N ILE A 164 0.27 12.66 3.39
CA ILE A 164 -0.40 11.43 2.96
C ILE A 164 0.26 10.89 1.70
N ALA A 165 0.86 9.71 1.78
CA ALA A 165 1.44 9.04 0.63
C ALA A 165 0.47 8.01 0.07
N THR A 166 0.25 8.05 -1.24
CA THR A 166 -0.62 7.10 -1.96
C THR A 166 0.18 6.16 -2.86
N CYS A 167 1.44 5.96 -2.49
CA CYS A 167 2.35 4.95 -3.00
C CYS A 167 3.12 4.31 -1.83
N ALA A 168 3.51 3.06 -1.96
CA ALA A 168 4.24 2.36 -0.91
C ALA A 168 5.72 2.76 -0.88
N VAL A 169 6.25 2.94 0.33
CA VAL A 169 7.67 3.16 0.55
C VAL A 169 8.28 2.02 1.36
N SER A 170 9.53 1.69 1.08
CA SER A 170 10.33 0.81 1.95
C SER A 170 11.14 1.60 2.97
N ARG A 171 11.37 2.88 2.66
CA ARG A 171 11.98 3.85 3.57
C ARG A 171 11.13 5.11 3.61
N VAL A 172 10.72 5.51 4.81
CA VAL A 172 10.07 6.82 5.00
C VAL A 172 11.10 7.92 4.65
N PRO A 173 10.87 8.73 3.60
CA PRO A 173 11.84 9.73 3.19
C PRO A 173 12.12 10.76 4.29
N PRO A 174 13.39 11.03 4.63
CA PRO A 174 13.75 12.05 5.64
C PRO A 174 13.18 13.43 5.32
N GLU A 175 13.03 13.74 4.04
CA GLU A 175 12.45 14.99 3.55
C GLU A 175 10.98 15.19 3.94
N TRP A 176 10.20 14.10 4.10
CA TRP A 176 8.82 14.21 4.60
C TRP A 176 8.84 14.60 6.07
N ILE A 177 9.71 13.95 6.87
CA ILE A 177 9.85 14.21 8.31
C ILE A 177 10.38 15.64 8.55
N ALA A 178 11.31 16.11 7.71
CA ALA A 178 11.89 17.44 7.82
C ALA A 178 10.88 18.57 7.53
N ARG A 179 9.80 18.29 6.79
CA ARG A 179 8.79 19.28 6.39
C ARG A 179 7.49 19.22 7.20
N ILE A 180 7.51 18.58 8.35
CA ILE A 180 6.38 18.58 9.27
C ILE A 180 6.82 18.94 10.69
N GLU A 181 5.90 19.47 11.48
CA GLU A 181 6.17 19.82 12.88
C GLU A 181 6.11 18.60 13.81
N LEU A 182 6.66 18.74 15.02
CA LEU A 182 6.53 17.71 16.05
C LEU A 182 5.05 17.44 16.33
N GLY A 183 4.66 16.17 16.37
CA GLY A 183 3.26 15.78 16.56
C GLY A 183 2.42 15.71 15.28
N SER A 184 2.89 16.20 14.13
CA SER A 184 2.22 16.01 12.84
C SER A 184 2.24 14.54 12.40
N LEU A 185 1.31 14.20 11.49
CA LEU A 185 1.10 12.84 10.99
C LEU A 185 1.63 12.64 9.58
N ILE A 186 2.21 11.46 9.34
CA ILE A 186 2.50 10.89 8.03
C ILE A 186 1.68 9.62 7.91
N VAL A 187 0.73 9.58 6.98
CA VAL A 187 -0.01 8.37 6.63
C VAL A 187 0.60 7.78 5.37
N THR A 188 1.22 6.61 5.48
CA THR A 188 1.95 6.00 4.38
C THR A 188 1.79 4.50 4.33
N PRO A 189 1.53 3.90 3.15
CA PRO A 189 1.75 2.49 2.92
C PRO A 189 3.25 2.18 3.07
N TRP A 190 3.57 1.13 3.82
CA TRP A 190 4.95 0.73 4.08
C TRP A 190 5.15 -0.77 3.85
N ALA A 191 6.29 -1.12 3.28
CA ALA A 191 6.75 -2.51 3.20
C ALA A 191 8.27 -2.57 3.20
N ALA A 192 8.86 -3.39 4.08
CA ALA A 192 10.31 -3.47 4.25
C ALA A 192 11.08 -3.79 2.96
N ASP A 193 10.45 -4.47 2.01
CA ASP A 193 11.00 -4.85 0.71
C ASP A 193 9.96 -4.58 -0.38
N SER A 194 10.38 -4.01 -1.51
CA SER A 194 9.46 -3.65 -2.60
C SER A 194 8.90 -4.84 -3.40
N ASN A 195 9.37 -6.06 -3.12
CA ASN A 195 8.79 -7.31 -3.61
C ASN A 195 7.67 -7.86 -2.70
N TRP A 196 7.35 -7.16 -1.60
CA TRP A 196 6.23 -7.50 -0.74
C TRP A 196 4.91 -7.30 -1.48
N GLN A 197 4.06 -8.32 -1.45
CA GLN A 197 2.74 -8.22 -2.08
C GLN A 197 1.81 -7.25 -1.34
N ARG A 198 2.01 -7.09 -0.04
CA ARG A 198 1.19 -6.25 0.84
C ARG A 198 2.02 -5.10 1.40
N THR A 199 1.38 -3.93 1.48
CA THR A 199 1.97 -2.67 1.90
C THR A 199 1.00 -2.02 2.89
N PRO A 200 0.89 -2.54 4.13
CA PRO A 200 -0.04 -1.99 5.12
C PRO A 200 0.22 -0.50 5.35
N VAL A 201 -0.85 0.23 5.62
CA VAL A 201 -0.80 1.68 5.87
C VAL A 201 -0.44 1.91 7.33
N ALA A 202 0.60 2.69 7.59
CA ALA A 202 0.95 3.19 8.90
C ALA A 202 0.54 4.65 9.07
N ALA A 203 0.05 5.01 10.26
CA ALA A 203 -0.23 6.40 10.66
C ALA A 203 0.85 6.84 11.66
N LEU A 204 1.90 7.47 11.13
CA LEU A 204 3.13 7.76 11.87
C LEU A 204 3.13 9.18 12.39
N ARG A 205 3.27 9.36 13.70
CA ARG A 205 3.42 10.68 14.32
C ARG A 205 4.90 11.04 14.41
N LYS A 206 5.26 12.29 14.09
CA LYS A 206 6.61 12.79 14.36
C LYS A 206 6.86 12.88 15.86
N THR A 207 7.84 12.11 16.33
CA THR A 207 8.22 11.99 17.75
C THR A 207 9.57 12.66 18.05
N GLY A 208 10.37 12.95 17.02
CA GLY A 208 11.64 13.66 17.15
C GLY A 208 12.06 14.34 15.84
N PRO A 209 13.27 14.95 15.78
CA PRO A 209 13.73 15.69 14.60
C PRO A 209 13.68 14.88 13.30
N SER A 210 14.04 13.59 13.39
CA SER A 210 14.10 12.65 12.26
C SER A 210 13.45 11.31 12.60
N CYS A 211 12.52 11.26 13.56
CA CYS A 211 11.86 10.03 13.99
C CYS A 211 10.35 10.17 13.90
N VAL A 212 9.70 9.14 13.34
CA VAL A 212 8.25 9.02 13.29
C VAL A 212 7.85 7.63 13.78
N SER A 213 6.76 7.53 14.51
CA SER A 213 6.25 6.24 15.01
C SER A 213 4.73 6.23 15.12
N GLY A 214 4.11 5.07 14.89
CA GLY A 214 2.67 4.90 15.07
C GLY A 214 2.14 3.56 14.53
N PRO A 215 0.84 3.29 14.72
CA PRO A 215 0.25 2.00 14.41
C PRO A 215 0.04 1.81 12.89
N PHE A 216 -0.05 0.54 12.48
CA PHE A 216 -0.65 0.19 11.19
C PHE A 216 -2.17 0.26 11.28
N VAL A 217 -2.80 1.04 10.40
CA VAL A 217 -4.23 1.38 10.47
C VAL A 217 -5.08 0.65 9.42
N SER A 218 -4.46 0.09 8.39
CA SER A 218 -5.18 -0.62 7.33
C SER A 218 -4.27 -1.60 6.60
N ASP A 219 -4.81 -2.75 6.22
CA ASP A 219 -4.15 -3.68 5.30
C ASP A 219 -4.42 -3.24 3.86
N ALA A 220 -3.37 -3.11 3.06
CA ALA A 220 -3.48 -2.53 1.73
C ALA A 220 -2.41 -3.07 0.77
N MET A 221 -2.62 -2.79 -0.53
CA MET A 221 -1.68 -3.06 -1.60
C MET A 221 -1.57 -1.80 -2.45
N PHE A 222 -0.42 -1.13 -2.37
CA PHE A 222 -0.08 0.04 -3.16
C PHE A 222 1.08 -0.28 -4.09
N MET A 223 1.09 0.39 -5.24
CA MET A 223 2.28 0.41 -6.08
C MET A 223 3.40 1.13 -5.33
N HIS A 224 4.62 0.62 -5.48
CA HIS A 224 5.79 1.24 -4.87
C HIS A 224 6.15 2.57 -5.51
N ASP A 225 6.57 3.50 -4.67
CA ASP A 225 7.25 4.74 -5.04
C ASP A 225 8.35 4.42 -6.07
N ARG A 226 8.33 5.11 -7.21
CA ARG A 226 9.22 4.84 -8.34
C ARG A 226 10.70 4.97 -7.99
N THR A 227 11.06 5.77 -6.98
CA THR A 227 12.44 5.94 -6.52
C THR A 227 12.92 4.80 -5.62
N GLN A 228 12.01 3.95 -5.15
CA GLN A 228 12.30 2.85 -4.21
C GLN A 228 11.98 1.46 -4.79
N ARG A 229 11.54 1.37 -6.05
CA ARG A 229 11.34 0.09 -6.73
C ARG A 229 12.68 -0.62 -6.88
N VAL A 230 12.70 -1.90 -6.53
CA VAL A 230 13.76 -2.82 -6.97
C VAL A 230 13.20 -3.71 -8.07
N PRO A 231 14.00 -4.16 -9.04
CA PRO A 231 13.55 -5.14 -10.01
C PRO A 231 13.04 -6.39 -9.30
N ASP A 232 11.93 -6.94 -9.80
CA ASP A 232 11.40 -8.21 -9.30
C ASP A 232 12.47 -9.29 -9.40
N GLY A 233 12.87 -9.83 -8.24
CA GLY A 233 13.79 -10.95 -8.17
C GLY A 233 13.10 -12.28 -8.43
N ASP A 234 13.81 -13.22 -9.04
CA ASP A 234 13.35 -14.60 -9.16
C ASP A 234 13.07 -15.19 -7.78
N PHE A 235 11.93 -15.86 -7.64
CA PHE A 235 11.64 -16.56 -6.39
C PHE A 235 12.65 -17.71 -6.20
N PRO A 236 13.37 -17.78 -5.07
CA PRO A 236 14.51 -18.71 -4.92
C PRO A 236 14.15 -20.19 -5.06
N GLY A 237 12.91 -20.58 -4.71
CA GLY A 237 12.44 -21.96 -4.82
C GLY A 237 11.89 -22.36 -6.18
N LEU A 238 11.84 -21.47 -7.18
CA LEU A 238 11.28 -21.80 -8.49
C LEU A 238 12.15 -22.86 -9.19
N GLY A 239 11.53 -23.97 -9.60
CA GLY A 239 12.22 -25.07 -10.30
C GLY A 239 13.13 -25.94 -9.42
N ARG A 240 13.24 -25.66 -8.12
CA ARG A 240 14.07 -26.44 -7.20
C ARG A 240 13.30 -27.62 -6.60
N ARG A 241 14.01 -28.73 -6.36
CA ARG A 241 13.48 -29.85 -5.58
C ARG A 241 13.55 -29.50 -4.09
N PRO A 242 12.55 -29.90 -3.28
CA PRO A 242 12.60 -29.68 -1.85
C PRO A 242 13.74 -30.47 -1.21
N GLU A 243 14.49 -29.79 -0.35
CA GLU A 243 15.51 -30.40 0.51
C GLU A 243 14.88 -30.92 1.80
N THR A 244 13.79 -30.29 2.25
CA THR A 244 13.03 -30.65 3.44
C THR A 244 11.54 -30.62 3.17
N THR A 245 10.82 -31.56 3.78
CA THR A 245 9.35 -31.62 3.79
C THR A 245 8.85 -31.78 5.21
N GLY A 246 7.71 -31.17 5.53
CA GLY A 246 7.08 -31.28 6.84
C GLY A 246 5.58 -31.01 6.78
N VAL A 247 4.98 -30.95 7.97
CA VAL A 247 3.56 -30.60 8.15
C VAL A 247 3.48 -29.50 9.21
N MET A 248 2.69 -28.47 8.93
CA MET A 248 2.39 -27.37 9.84
C MET A 248 1.04 -27.62 10.54
N PRO A 249 0.83 -27.08 11.75
CA PRO A 249 -0.46 -27.20 12.45
C PRO A 249 -1.55 -26.27 11.85
N PHE A 250 -1.29 -25.70 10.68
CA PHE A 250 -2.15 -24.78 9.95
C PHE A 250 -1.87 -24.91 8.44
N THR A 251 -2.84 -24.51 7.65
CA THR A 251 -2.79 -24.54 6.18
C THR A 251 -2.44 -23.17 5.60
N SER A 252 -2.16 -23.10 4.29
CA SER A 252 -2.09 -21.82 3.59
C SER A 252 -3.43 -21.07 3.62
N GLY A 253 -4.55 -21.80 3.63
CA GLY A 253 -5.91 -21.23 3.75
C GLY A 253 -6.09 -20.49 5.08
N ASP A 254 -5.70 -21.12 6.19
CA ASP A 254 -5.77 -20.53 7.53
C ASP A 254 -5.05 -19.18 7.59
N LEU A 255 -3.85 -19.09 7.02
CA LEU A 255 -3.07 -17.84 7.03
C LEU A 255 -3.72 -16.73 6.19
N VAL A 256 -4.31 -17.08 5.06
CA VAL A 256 -4.91 -16.10 4.15
C VAL A 256 -6.27 -15.62 4.64
N GLU A 257 -7.13 -16.55 5.06
CA GLU A 257 -8.51 -16.25 5.47
C GLU A 257 -8.56 -15.50 6.80
N ARG A 258 -7.59 -15.75 7.70
CA ARG A 258 -7.44 -14.99 8.96
C ARG A 258 -6.69 -13.66 8.80
N GLY A 259 -6.29 -13.29 7.58
CA GLY A 259 -5.54 -12.06 7.33
C GLY A 259 -4.16 -12.01 8.02
N LEU A 260 -3.52 -13.17 8.21
CA LEU A 260 -2.24 -13.26 8.94
C LEU A 260 -1.03 -12.92 8.09
N ILE A 261 -1.16 -12.86 6.77
CA ILE A 261 -0.04 -12.62 5.84
C ILE A 261 0.71 -11.32 6.20
N THR A 262 -0.01 -10.22 6.39
CA THR A 262 0.58 -8.92 6.76
C THR A 262 1.32 -8.99 8.09
N ARG A 263 0.70 -9.58 9.12
CA ARG A 263 1.31 -9.74 10.46
C ARG A 263 2.59 -10.57 10.40
N LEU A 264 2.58 -11.66 9.63
CA LEU A 264 3.76 -12.50 9.41
C LEU A 264 4.87 -11.74 8.67
N MET A 265 4.54 -10.94 7.66
CA MET A 265 5.52 -10.09 6.95
C MET A 265 6.20 -9.12 7.94
N LEU A 266 5.41 -8.48 8.79
CA LEU A 266 5.90 -7.55 9.81
C LEU A 266 6.82 -8.22 10.86
N MET A 267 6.59 -9.50 11.18
CA MET A 267 7.37 -10.26 12.18
C MET A 267 8.54 -11.06 11.59
N LEU A 268 8.75 -11.01 10.27
CA LEU A 268 9.78 -11.81 9.60
C LEU A 268 10.77 -10.94 8.80
N PRO A 269 11.68 -10.19 9.47
CA PRO A 269 12.71 -9.40 8.80
C PRO A 269 13.53 -10.20 7.79
N GLY A 270 13.76 -9.61 6.62
CA GLY A 270 14.50 -10.23 5.51
C GLY A 270 13.79 -11.44 4.89
N VAL A 271 12.49 -11.62 5.12
CA VAL A 271 11.69 -12.67 4.47
C VAL A 271 10.58 -12.03 3.65
N ARG A 272 10.60 -12.32 2.36
CA ARG A 272 9.47 -12.09 1.48
C ARG A 272 8.42 -13.16 1.76
N VAL A 273 7.24 -12.75 2.22
CA VAL A 273 6.07 -13.62 2.34
C VAL A 273 5.03 -13.19 1.31
N GLY A 274 4.47 -14.16 0.58
CA GLY A 274 3.47 -13.86 -0.43
C GLY A 274 2.46 -14.99 -0.61
N VAL A 275 1.37 -14.66 -1.28
CA VAL A 275 0.31 -15.60 -1.65
C VAL A 275 0.44 -15.91 -3.14
N GLY A 276 0.37 -17.19 -3.48
CA GLY A 276 0.39 -17.65 -4.86
C GLY A 276 -0.77 -18.60 -5.14
N VAL A 277 -0.96 -18.89 -6.42
CA VAL A 277 -1.82 -19.99 -6.86
C VAL A 277 -0.99 -21.01 -7.62
N ARG A 278 -1.18 -22.29 -7.31
CA ARG A 278 -0.48 -23.41 -7.96
C ARG A 278 -1.43 -24.59 -8.14
N PRO A 279 -1.23 -25.43 -9.17
CA PRO A 279 -1.90 -26.73 -9.23
C PRO A 279 -1.62 -27.53 -7.95
N PHE A 280 -2.67 -28.07 -7.35
CA PHE A 280 -2.60 -28.85 -6.12
C PHE A 280 -3.75 -29.86 -6.09
N ASN A 281 -3.44 -31.15 -5.95
CA ASN A 281 -4.41 -32.26 -5.90
C ASN A 281 -5.51 -32.22 -6.99
N GLY A 282 -5.12 -31.90 -8.23
CA GLY A 282 -6.04 -31.84 -9.37
C GLY A 282 -6.88 -30.57 -9.48
N ALA A 283 -6.69 -29.59 -8.59
CA ALA A 283 -7.34 -28.28 -8.61
C ALA A 283 -6.30 -27.15 -8.56
N ILE A 284 -6.75 -25.89 -8.49
CA ILE A 284 -5.89 -24.75 -8.18
C ILE A 284 -5.92 -24.54 -6.67
N GLY A 285 -4.77 -24.68 -6.02
CA GLY A 285 -4.57 -24.42 -4.60
C GLY A 285 -3.94 -23.04 -4.37
N ARG A 286 -4.44 -22.33 -3.36
CA ARG A 286 -3.78 -21.12 -2.85
C ARG A 286 -2.63 -21.54 -1.94
N ILE A 287 -1.42 -21.06 -2.23
CA ILE A 287 -0.21 -21.34 -1.46
C ILE A 287 0.27 -20.08 -0.74
N VAL A 288 1.03 -20.26 0.34
CA VAL A 288 1.86 -19.19 0.91
C VAL A 288 3.32 -19.55 0.62
N TYR A 289 4.06 -18.61 0.06
CA TYR A 289 5.48 -18.78 -0.24
C TYR A 289 6.33 -17.83 0.60
N LEU A 290 7.52 -18.31 0.98
CA LEU A 290 8.51 -17.55 1.74
C LEU A 290 9.84 -17.60 0.99
N GLY A 291 10.54 -16.47 0.91
CA GLY A 291 11.87 -16.38 0.31
C GLY A 291 12.77 -15.43 1.08
N ALA A 292 14.07 -15.68 1.08
CA ALA A 292 15.09 -14.82 1.70
C ALA A 292 16.29 -14.61 0.77
N ASP A 293 17.08 -13.57 1.02
CA ASP A 293 18.20 -13.14 0.16
C ASP A 293 19.31 -14.19 0.01
N ASP A 294 19.47 -15.09 0.99
CA ASP A 294 20.44 -16.18 0.92
C ASP A 294 19.94 -17.39 0.11
N SER A 295 18.91 -17.17 -0.72
CA SER A 295 18.23 -18.17 -1.55
C SER A 295 17.49 -19.25 -0.77
N SER A 296 17.22 -19.05 0.53
CA SER A 296 16.32 -19.92 1.28
C SER A 296 14.87 -19.71 0.87
N TRP A 297 14.08 -20.77 0.85
CA TRP A 297 12.71 -20.75 0.37
C TRP A 297 11.81 -21.77 1.07
N ALA A 298 10.51 -21.48 1.12
CA ALA A 298 9.47 -22.43 1.53
C ALA A 298 8.16 -22.21 0.77
N TYR A 299 7.40 -23.29 0.58
CA TYR A 299 6.00 -23.28 0.13
C TYR A 299 5.14 -24.01 1.17
N LEU A 300 4.17 -23.31 1.73
CA LEU A 300 3.08 -23.88 2.52
C LEU A 300 1.88 -24.15 1.61
N TRP A 301 1.41 -25.39 1.64
CA TRP A 301 0.38 -25.91 0.76
C TRP A 301 -1.02 -25.91 1.42
N PRO A 302 -2.11 -26.07 0.64
CA PRO A 302 -3.48 -26.07 1.14
C PRO A 302 -3.80 -27.15 2.18
N ASP A 303 -3.07 -28.27 2.20
CA ASP A 303 -3.26 -29.35 3.18
C ASP A 303 -2.39 -29.20 4.43
N GLY A 304 -1.65 -28.10 4.56
CA GLY A 304 -0.72 -27.85 5.66
C GLY A 304 0.64 -28.53 5.48
N SER A 305 0.87 -29.29 4.40
CA SER A 305 2.22 -29.72 4.06
C SER A 305 3.09 -28.50 3.73
N ILE A 306 4.38 -28.58 4.07
CA ILE A 306 5.36 -27.54 3.79
C ILE A 306 6.59 -28.14 3.14
N THR A 307 7.09 -27.49 2.10
CA THR A 307 8.30 -27.89 1.38
C THR A 307 9.28 -26.73 1.37
N SER A 308 10.56 -26.98 1.65
CA SER A 308 11.56 -25.92 1.77
C SER A 308 12.96 -26.36 1.30
N GLY A 309 13.85 -25.38 1.15
CA GLY A 309 15.28 -25.58 0.93
C GLY A 309 16.08 -24.32 1.21
N GLY A 310 17.40 -24.48 1.26
CA GLY A 310 18.35 -23.41 1.59
C GLY A 310 18.79 -23.42 3.06
N ARG A 311 19.61 -22.44 3.42
CA ARG A 311 20.37 -22.42 4.67
C ARG A 311 19.55 -21.94 5.87
N LEU A 312 18.66 -20.97 5.69
CA LEU A 312 17.77 -20.48 6.72
C LEU A 312 16.55 -21.39 6.82
N SER A 313 16.22 -21.83 8.04
CA SER A 313 14.98 -22.55 8.31
C SER A 313 13.79 -21.59 8.31
N LEU A 314 13.27 -21.27 7.13
CA LEU A 314 12.05 -20.45 6.99
C LEU A 314 10.82 -21.15 7.57
N VAL A 315 10.83 -22.49 7.63
CA VAL A 315 9.80 -23.31 8.28
C VAL A 315 9.72 -23.00 9.77
N ASP A 316 10.86 -23.01 10.47
CA ASP A 316 10.87 -22.73 11.91
C ASP A 316 10.52 -21.27 12.21
N ARG A 317 11.01 -20.33 11.38
CA ARG A 317 10.63 -18.92 11.49
C ARG A 317 9.12 -18.71 11.37
N LEU A 318 8.49 -19.33 10.36
CA LEU A 318 7.04 -19.28 10.18
C LEU A 318 6.29 -19.94 11.35
N ARG A 319 6.76 -21.10 11.82
CA ARG A 319 6.16 -21.80 12.96
C ARG A 319 6.17 -20.94 14.22
N ASN A 320 7.32 -20.35 14.53
CA ASN A 320 7.50 -19.52 15.72
C ASN A 320 6.64 -18.26 15.64
N ALA A 321 6.62 -17.57 14.50
CA ALA A 321 5.77 -16.38 14.31
C ALA A 321 4.28 -16.71 14.48
N TYR A 322 3.81 -17.82 13.92
CA TYR A 322 2.42 -18.28 14.11
C TYR A 322 2.12 -18.60 15.57
N GLN A 323 3.03 -19.31 16.25
CA GLN A 323 2.86 -19.66 17.67
C GLN A 323 2.79 -18.40 18.54
N TRP A 324 3.68 -17.42 18.33
CA TRP A 324 3.66 -16.15 19.05
C TRP A 324 2.35 -15.38 18.83
N LEU A 325 1.87 -15.28 17.59
CA LEU A 325 0.57 -14.67 17.30
C LEU A 325 -0.59 -15.39 18.00
N SER A 326 -0.55 -16.74 18.02
CA SER A 326 -1.58 -17.55 18.68
C SER A 326 -1.56 -17.36 20.20
N GLU A 327 -0.38 -17.36 20.82
CA GLU A 327 -0.20 -17.17 22.27
C GLU A 327 -0.61 -15.76 22.71
N ALA A 328 -0.41 -14.76 21.84
CA ALA A 328 -0.85 -13.39 22.05
C ALA A 328 -2.34 -13.14 21.74
N GLY A 329 -3.10 -14.17 21.38
CA GLY A 329 -4.54 -14.06 21.13
C GLY A 329 -4.92 -13.40 19.79
N TRP A 330 -4.06 -13.52 18.77
CA TRP A 330 -4.28 -12.96 17.42
C TRP A 330 -4.45 -11.44 17.40
N PRO A 331 -3.43 -10.67 17.81
CA PRO A 331 -3.52 -9.21 17.86
C PRO A 331 -3.95 -8.65 16.50
N GLU A 332 -4.83 -7.65 16.51
CA GLU A 332 -5.21 -6.91 15.31
C GLU A 332 -4.04 -6.09 14.75
N LEU A 333 -4.16 -5.65 13.50
CA LEU A 333 -3.06 -4.96 12.81
C LEU A 333 -2.67 -3.64 13.52
N ASP A 334 -3.61 -2.99 14.19
CA ASP A 334 -3.41 -1.76 14.96
C ASP A 334 -2.57 -1.94 16.23
N ALA A 335 -2.36 -3.18 16.67
CA ALA A 335 -1.41 -3.52 17.74
C ALA A 335 0.05 -3.49 17.26
N PHE A 336 0.30 -3.42 15.96
CA PHE A 336 1.63 -3.33 15.37
C PHE A 336 1.98 -1.86 15.15
N CYS A 337 3.09 -1.42 15.72
CA CYS A 337 3.61 -0.07 15.59
C CYS A 337 4.87 -0.08 14.74
N LEU A 338 4.94 0.82 13.75
CA LEU A 338 6.13 1.08 12.97
C LEU A 338 6.85 2.30 13.55
N GLU A 339 8.12 2.17 13.89
CA GLU A 339 9.05 3.26 14.11
C GLU A 339 9.99 3.35 12.90
N ALA A 340 10.09 4.53 12.30
CA ALA A 340 11.07 4.83 11.26
C ALA A 340 12.16 5.74 11.82
N ASP A 341 13.41 5.27 11.75
CA ASP A 341 14.62 5.99 12.12
C ASP A 341 15.58 6.06 10.91
N PRO A 342 15.30 6.96 9.94
CA PRO A 342 16.09 7.05 8.72
C PRO A 342 17.59 7.28 8.91
N PRO A 343 18.07 8.09 9.89
CA PRO A 343 19.50 8.21 10.17
C PRO A 343 20.20 6.87 10.41
N ASN A 344 19.54 5.94 11.11
CA ASN A 344 20.10 4.63 11.42
C ASN A 344 19.77 3.56 10.37
N LYS A 345 18.99 3.89 9.33
CA LYS A 345 18.55 2.94 8.29
C LYS A 345 17.86 1.69 8.86
N VAL A 346 17.10 1.88 9.94
CA VAL A 346 16.33 0.83 10.59
C VAL A 346 14.87 1.26 10.70
N HIS A 347 13.97 0.35 10.35
CA HIS A 347 12.57 0.41 10.77
C HIS A 347 12.35 -0.64 11.84
N ARG A 348 11.67 -0.29 12.92
CA ARG A 348 11.30 -1.25 13.97
C ARG A 348 9.81 -1.47 13.93
N VAL A 349 9.40 -2.74 13.89
CA VAL A 349 8.01 -3.10 14.14
C VAL A 349 7.92 -3.62 15.56
N GLU A 350 7.14 -2.96 16.40
CA GLU A 350 6.86 -3.37 17.77
C GLU A 350 5.42 -3.87 17.89
N VAL A 351 5.20 -4.94 18.67
CA VAL A 351 3.87 -5.49 18.90
C VAL A 351 3.66 -5.68 20.40
N GLY A 352 3.38 -4.58 21.11
CA GLY A 352 3.21 -4.59 22.57
C GLY A 352 4.30 -5.40 23.28
N SER A 353 3.91 -6.35 24.14
CA SER A 353 4.85 -7.22 24.84
C SER A 353 5.38 -8.40 24.03
N LEU A 354 4.93 -8.60 22.78
CA LEU A 354 5.31 -9.75 21.96
C LEU A 354 6.76 -9.67 21.48
N GLY A 355 7.23 -8.46 21.17
CA GLY A 355 8.60 -8.23 20.74
C GLY A 355 8.76 -7.06 19.79
N VAL A 356 10.01 -6.90 19.34
CA VAL A 356 10.44 -5.90 18.38
C VAL A 356 11.19 -6.60 17.25
N TRP A 357 10.84 -6.27 16.01
CA TRP A 357 11.46 -6.79 14.80
C TRP A 357 12.11 -5.65 14.01
N GLU A 358 13.42 -5.72 13.83
CA GLU A 358 14.17 -4.72 13.07
C GLU A 358 14.24 -5.11 11.59
N HIS A 359 13.76 -4.21 10.73
CA HIS A 359 13.83 -4.31 9.28
C HIS A 359 14.87 -3.31 8.76
N THR A 360 15.96 -3.82 8.18
CA THR A 360 17.04 -3.02 7.59
C THR A 360 16.65 -2.45 6.22
N CYS A 361 17.01 -1.20 5.98
CA CYS A 361 16.59 -0.37 4.85
C CYS A 361 17.46 -0.44 3.59
#